data_AF-J3I5R7-F1
#
_entry.id   AF-J3I5R7-F1
#
_cell.length_a   1.000
_cell.length_b   1.000
_cell.length_c   1.000
_cell.angle_alpha   90.00
_cell.angle_beta   90.00
_cell.angle_gamma   90.00
#
_symmetry.space_group_name_H-M   'P 1'
#
loop_
_entity.id
_entity.type
_entity.pdbx_description
1 polymer ?
#
loop_
_entity_poly.entity_id
_entity_poly.type
_entity_poly.pdbx_seq_one_letter_code
_entity_poly.pdbx_strand_id
1 'polypeptide(L)' 'RLLRLPPFLRQCETASDLTDQDLQDGFRLTGLFLLRHVLEPRGQAHSDARAGFINALTRQQAKAAIPAP' A
#
# COMPACT_ATOMS: atom_id res chain seq x y z
N ARG A 1 -12.69 -7.31 10.52
CA ARG A 1 -12.85 -5.87 10.24
C ARG A 1 -12.67 -5.65 8.75
N LEU A 2 -13.49 -4.79 8.13
CA LEU A 2 -13.34 -4.41 6.72
C LEU A 2 -12.15 -3.45 6.57
N LEU A 3 -11.42 -3.57 5.46
CA LEU A 3 -10.37 -2.63 5.07
C LEU A 3 -10.96 -1.50 4.22
N ARG A 4 -10.43 -0.28 4.35
CA ARG A 4 -10.81 0.85 3.51
C ARG A 4 -10.40 0.54 2.06
N LEU A 5 -11.30 0.81 1.11
CA LEU A 5 -10.99 0.73 -0.31
C LEU A 5 -10.33 2.04 -0.74
N PRO A 6 -9.05 2.04 -1.18
CA PRO A 6 -8.38 3.23 -1.66
C PRO A 6 -9.11 3.84 -2.88
N PRO A 7 -9.15 5.18 -3.00
CA PRO A 7 -9.81 5.90 -4.08
C PRO A 7 -9.42 5.43 -5.50
N PHE A 8 -8.13 5.19 -5.73
CA PHE A 8 -7.62 4.79 -7.05
C PHE A 8 -8.11 3.41 -7.54
N LEU A 9 -8.73 2.59 -6.68
CA LEU A 9 -9.35 1.33 -7.08
C LEU A 9 -10.84 1.50 -7.45
N ARG A 10 -11.40 2.71 -7.31
CA ARG A 10 -12.78 3.01 -7.68
C ARG A 10 -12.84 3.34 -9.17
N GLN A 11 -13.71 2.64 -9.89
CA GLN A 11 -13.81 2.66 -11.35
C GLN A 11 -14.29 4.00 -11.96
N CYS A 12 -14.70 4.98 -11.14
CA CYS A 12 -15.33 6.25 -11.56
C CYS A 12 -14.62 7.53 -11.09
N GLU A 13 -13.46 7.47 -10.43
CA GLU A 13 -12.69 8.67 -10.10
C GLU A 13 -11.50 8.82 -11.05
N THR A 14 -11.44 9.94 -11.77
CA THR A 14 -10.16 10.46 -12.28
C THR A 14 -9.23 10.54 -11.08
N ALA A 15 -8.07 9.88 -11.15
CA ALA A 15 -7.13 9.76 -10.06
C ALA A 15 -6.91 11.12 -9.38
N SER A 16 -7.57 11.32 -8.24
CA SER A 16 -7.28 12.43 -7.34
C SER A 16 -5.82 12.33 -6.92
N ASP A 17 -5.22 13.44 -6.47
CA ASP A 17 -3.86 13.41 -5.94
C ASP A 17 -3.70 12.28 -4.92
N LEU A 18 -2.82 11.32 -5.24
CA LEU A 18 -2.59 10.14 -4.44
C LEU A 18 -1.98 10.55 -3.10
N THR A 19 -2.70 10.36 -2.00
CA THR A 19 -2.19 10.70 -0.67
C THR A 19 -1.32 9.56 -0.12
N ASP A 20 -0.47 9.88 0.86
CA ASP A 20 0.30 8.87 1.60
C ASP A 20 -0.61 7.84 2.28
N GLN A 21 -1.79 8.27 2.75
CA GLN A 21 -2.76 7.37 3.37
C GLN A 21 -3.35 6.39 2.35
N ASP A 22 -3.61 6.84 1.12
CA ASP A 22 -4.13 5.96 0.07
C ASP A 22 -3.11 4.88 -0.30
N LEU A 23 -1.83 5.22 -0.30
CA LEU A 23 -0.74 4.27 -0.52
C LEU A 23 -0.65 3.24 0.64
N GLN A 24 -0.75 3.69 1.89
CA GLN A 24 -0.77 2.78 3.05
C GLN A 24 -1.98 1.84 3.03
N ASP A 25 -3.17 2.37 2.74
CA ASP A 25 -4.39 1.57 2.63
C ASP A 25 -4.28 0.55 1.48
N GLY A 26 -3.69 0.94 0.35
CA GLY A 26 -3.40 0.06 -0.78
C GLY A 26 -2.44 -1.09 -0.42
N PHE A 27 -1.33 -0.79 0.25
CA PHE A 27 -0.41 -1.83 0.73
C PHE A 27 -1.05 -2.75 1.76
N ARG A 28 -1.91 -2.23 2.64
CA ARG A 28 -2.63 -3.06 3.61
C ARG A 28 -3.62 -4.00 2.93
N LEU A 29 -4.41 -3.48 1.99
CA LEU A 29 -5.41 -4.24 1.24
C LEU A 29 -4.77 -5.36 0.43
N THR A 30 -3.78 -5.02 -0.40
CA THR A 30 -3.07 -5.99 -1.24
C THR A 30 -2.28 -6.99 -0.40
N GLY A 31 -1.69 -6.55 0.73
CA GLY A 31 -0.99 -7.42 1.66
C GLY A 31 -1.90 -8.49 2.27
N LEU A 32 -3.12 -8.11 2.67
CA LEU A 32 -4.10 -9.06 3.22
C LEU A 32 -4.58 -10.06 2.16
N PHE A 33 -4.84 -9.58 0.95
CA PHE A 33 -5.24 -10.46 -0.16
C PHE A 33 -4.15 -11.48 -0.48
N LEU A 34 -2.91 -11.03 -0.66
CA LEU A 34 -1.78 -11.91 -0.98
C LEU A 34 -1.52 -12.92 0.14
N LEU A 35 -1.56 -12.48 1.40
CA LEU A 35 -1.38 -13.38 2.54
C LEU A 35 -2.41 -14.50 2.51
N ARG A 36 -3.70 -14.14 2.47
CA ARG A 36 -4.80 -15.10 2.64
C ARG A 36 -5.04 -15.99 1.42
N HIS A 37 -4.80 -15.47 0.22
CA HIS A 37 -5.17 -16.17 -1.02
C HIS A 37 -4.00 -16.69 -1.84
N VAL A 38 -2.77 -16.25 -1.56
CA VAL A 38 -1.58 -16.66 -2.34
C VAL A 38 -0.55 -17.34 -1.45
N LEU A 39 -0.18 -16.73 -0.32
CA LEU A 39 0.94 -17.18 0.51
C LEU A 39 0.53 -18.28 1.49
N GLU A 40 -0.48 -18.04 2.32
CA GLU A 40 -0.97 -19.02 3.32
C GLU A 40 -1.37 -20.36 2.66
N PRO A 41 -2.08 -20.41 1.51
CA PRO A 41 -2.39 -21.67 0.84
C PRO A 41 -1.16 -22.47 0.40
N ARG A 42 0.02 -21.83 0.32
CA ARG A 42 1.29 -22.44 -0.05
C ARG A 42 2.22 -22.65 1.14
N GLY A 43 1.74 -22.41 2.37
CA GLY A 43 2.57 -22.47 3.58
C GLY A 43 3.61 -21.36 3.66
N GLN A 44 3.39 -20.24 2.97
CA GLN A 44 4.30 -19.10 2.92
C GLN A 44 3.75 -17.92 3.72
N ALA A 45 4.63 -17.02 4.13
CA ALA A 45 4.30 -15.74 4.74
C ALA A 45 4.88 -14.59 3.93
N HIS A 46 4.57 -13.35 4.31
CA HIS A 46 5.25 -12.19 3.74
C HIS A 46 6.74 -12.22 4.08
N SER A 47 7.59 -11.92 3.10
CA SER A 47 9.01 -11.70 3.34
C SER A 47 9.26 -10.39 4.10
N ASP A 48 10.27 -10.35 4.96
CA ASP A 48 10.73 -9.13 5.64
C ASP A 48 11.12 -8.01 4.67
N ALA A 49 11.57 -8.37 3.47
CA ALA A 49 11.88 -7.42 2.40
C ALA A 49 10.67 -6.54 2.04
N ARG A 50 9.44 -7.06 2.19
CA ARG A 50 8.21 -6.29 1.98
C ARG A 50 8.09 -5.13 2.95
N ALA A 51 8.36 -5.37 4.23
CA ALA A 51 8.30 -4.31 5.25
C ALA A 51 9.39 -3.26 4.99
N GLY A 52 10.60 -3.69 4.64
CA GLY A 52 11.70 -2.80 4.25
C GLY A 52 11.35 -1.92 3.05
N PHE A 53 10.74 -2.51 2.01
CA PHE A 53 10.32 -1.80 0.80
C PHE A 53 9.24 -0.74 1.09
N ILE A 54 8.19 -1.09 1.82
CA ILE A 54 7.11 -0.16 2.18
C ILE A 54 7.69 1.02 2.97
N ASN A 55 8.55 0.75 3.96
CA ASN A 55 9.19 1.80 4.76
C ASN A 55 10.07 2.73 3.92
N ALA A 56 10.80 2.19 2.93
CA ALA A 56 11.63 2.99 2.02
C ALA A 56 10.77 3.91 1.14
N LEU A 57 9.69 3.39 0.57
CA LEU A 57 8.74 4.19 -0.21
C LEU A 57 8.08 5.29 0.62
N THR A 58 7.60 4.97 1.84
CA THR A 58 6.97 5.98 2.71
C THR A 58 7.92 7.14 3.01
N ARG A 59 9.21 6.85 3.24
CA ARG A 59 10.22 7.92 3.44
C ARG A 59 10.45 8.74 2.18
N GLN A 60 10.50 8.10 1.01
CA GLN A 60 10.70 8.79 -0.26
C GLN A 60 9.52 9.72 -0.60
N GLN A 61 8.29 9.27 -0.37
CA GLN A 61 7.08 10.07 -0.56
C GLN A 61 7.05 11.28 0.39
N ALA A 62 7.35 11.07 1.67
CA ALA A 62 7.46 12.16 2.64
C ALA A 62 8.51 13.21 2.23
N LYS A 63 9.64 12.77 1.66
CA LYS A 63 10.66 13.68 1.12
C LYS A 63 10.17 14.46 -0.10
N ALA A 64 9.40 13.83 -0.99
CA ALA A 64 8.85 14.49 -2.18
C ALA A 64 7.73 15.50 -1.86
N ALA A 65 7.02 15.31 -0.74
CA ALA A 65 5.96 16.20 -0.27
C ALA A 65 6.48 17.49 0.39
N ILE A 66 7.77 17.54 0.79
CA ILE A 66 8.40 18.76 1.30
C ILE A 66 8.89 19.59 0.10
N PRO A 67 8.35 20.79 -0.17
CA PRO A 67 8.87 21.64 -1.24
C PRO A 67 10.32 22.01 -0.96
N ALA A 68 11.17 21.94 -1.99
CA ALA A 68 12.58 22.31 -1.90
C ALA A 68 12.72 23.78 -1.41
N PRO A 69 13.75 24.10 -0.61
CA PRO A 69 13.95 25.44 -0.07
C PRO A 69 14.18 26.50 -1.14
#